data_AF-A0A942H9I5-F1
#
_entry.id   AF-A0A942H9I5-F1
#
_cell.length_a   1.000
_cell.length_b   1.000
_cell.length_c   1.000
_cell.angle_alpha   90.00
_cell.angle_beta   90.00
_cell.angle_gamma   90.00
#
_symmetry.space_group_name_H-M   'P 1'
#
loop_
_entity.id
_entity.type
_entity.pdbx_description
1 polymer ?
#
loop_
_entity_poly.entity_id
_entity_poly.type
_entity_poly.pdbx_seq_one_letter_code
_entity_poly.pdbx_strand_id
1 'polypeptide(L)'
;MSNIIESALLSSQETAQIDFKEHFDTSSKGDWCEVIKDIVAMANSGGGVLLFNVNDEGKVSGQDVSTILSYDPAKITDKIFSYTGRHFSEFNMLAVEKEGQMVAALEIGRTSVPLVFIAPGNYQGRDGKARSAFNTGTVYFRHGAKSEPGTSDDLQQFLHRELEIIKVSWLDGIRKVVEAPVGARIMIVPDTETNPASNSPKVIRLVDDPSVPANRLLNPDDTHPFRQIDIVRELNERLQITPKINNYDVLSVRSVYNISGIPRFYYKSQYSSAQYSQEFIDWIVEKISADNSFLEKAKANYHEITRERNSSWRKGK
;
A
#
# COMPACT_ATOMS: atom_id res chain seq x y z
N MET A 1 -9.71 -1.17 -0.06
CA MET A 1 -9.21 0.23 -0.10
C MET A 1 -7.87 0.25 0.59
N SER A 2 -6.94 1.08 0.15
CA SER A 2 -5.67 1.25 0.84
C SER A 2 -5.87 2.03 2.15
N ASN A 3 -5.05 1.75 3.17
CA ASN A 3 -5.15 2.39 4.48
C ASN A 3 -5.09 3.94 4.40
N ILE A 4 -4.43 4.48 3.38
CA ILE A 4 -4.26 5.92 3.20
C ILE A 4 -5.55 6.61 2.77
N ILE A 5 -6.36 5.97 1.92
CA ILE A 5 -7.65 6.49 1.48
C ILE A 5 -8.62 6.49 2.66
N GLU A 6 -8.67 5.41 3.44
CA GLU A 6 -9.51 5.34 4.64
C GLU A 6 -9.13 6.44 5.64
N SER A 7 -7.82 6.66 5.86
CA SER A 7 -7.34 7.75 6.69
C SER A 7 -7.69 9.12 6.13
N ALA A 8 -7.66 9.31 4.81
CA ALA A 8 -8.00 10.57 4.16
C ALA A 8 -9.49 10.90 4.27
N LEU A 9 -10.36 9.90 4.13
CA LEU A 9 -11.82 10.05 4.27
C LEU A 9 -12.24 10.46 5.69
N LEU A 10 -11.46 10.07 6.70
CA LEU A 10 -11.68 10.43 8.11
C LEU A 10 -10.96 11.73 8.53
N SER A 11 -10.06 12.25 7.70
CA SER A 11 -9.28 13.45 8.02
C SER A 11 -10.09 14.72 7.78
N SER A 12 -9.96 15.68 8.69
CA SER A 12 -10.48 17.05 8.54
C SER A 12 -9.40 18.06 8.15
N GLN A 13 -8.16 17.60 7.92
CA GLN A 13 -7.01 18.45 7.62
C GLN A 13 -6.12 17.81 6.56
N GLU A 14 -5.53 18.67 5.73
CA GLU A 14 -4.47 18.29 4.81
C GLU A 14 -3.17 17.95 5.56
N THR A 15 -2.39 17.05 4.96
CA THR A 15 -1.12 16.58 5.51
C THR A 15 -0.09 16.43 4.38
N ALA A 16 1.12 15.99 4.69
CA ALA A 16 2.11 15.64 3.67
C ALA A 16 1.64 14.54 2.69
N GLN A 17 0.66 13.74 3.09
CA GLN A 17 0.18 12.59 2.33
C GLN A 17 -1.29 12.73 1.89
N ILE A 18 -2.01 13.76 2.33
CA ILE A 18 -3.44 13.95 2.08
C ILE A 18 -3.64 15.40 1.65
N ASP A 19 -4.29 15.60 0.52
CA ASP A 19 -4.56 16.92 -0.03
C ASP A 19 -5.95 16.94 -0.68
N PHE A 20 -6.65 18.04 -0.49
CA PHE A 20 -8.05 18.20 -0.82
C PHE A 20 -8.22 19.18 -1.97
N LYS A 21 -9.01 18.79 -2.97
CA LYS A 21 -9.35 19.60 -4.12
C LYS A 21 -10.84 19.83 -4.16
N GLU A 22 -11.25 21.01 -3.73
CA GLU A 22 -12.67 21.40 -3.73
C GLU A 22 -13.22 21.41 -5.16
N HIS A 23 -12.47 22.02 -6.08
CA HIS A 23 -12.87 22.18 -7.47
C HIS A 23 -11.72 21.79 -8.39
N PHE A 24 -12.06 21.04 -9.44
CA PHE A 24 -11.11 20.63 -10.47
C PHE A 24 -11.81 20.50 -11.82
N ASP A 25 -11.40 21.33 -12.77
CA ASP A 25 -11.85 21.27 -14.15
C ASP A 25 -10.84 20.51 -15.01
N THR A 26 -11.24 19.34 -15.51
CA THR A 26 -10.41 18.49 -16.39
C THR A 26 -10.07 19.14 -17.74
N SER A 27 -10.76 20.21 -18.13
CA SER A 27 -10.47 21.01 -19.33
C SER A 27 -9.53 22.19 -19.06
N SER A 28 -9.41 22.61 -17.79
CA SER A 28 -8.55 23.71 -17.37
C SER A 28 -7.09 23.31 -17.35
N LYS A 29 -6.26 24.01 -18.14
CA LYS A 29 -4.81 23.84 -18.08
C LYS A 29 -4.24 24.20 -16.70
N GLY A 30 -4.80 25.24 -16.05
CA GLY A 30 -4.32 25.71 -14.75
C GLY A 30 -4.52 24.67 -13.66
N ASP A 31 -5.72 24.08 -13.60
CA ASP A 31 -6.08 23.05 -12.63
C ASP A 31 -5.18 21.81 -12.81
N TRP A 32 -4.94 21.40 -14.06
CA TRP A 32 -3.97 20.33 -14.35
C TRP A 32 -2.55 20.67 -13.90
N CYS A 33 -2.08 21.90 -14.12
CA CYS A 33 -0.74 22.28 -13.66
C CYS A 33 -0.61 22.18 -12.14
N GLU A 34 -1.59 22.65 -11.37
CA GLU A 34 -1.56 22.53 -9.91
C GLU A 34 -1.64 21.06 -9.46
N VAL A 35 -2.53 20.26 -10.04
CA VAL A 35 -2.63 18.83 -9.70
C VAL A 35 -1.36 18.07 -10.07
N ILE A 36 -0.73 18.35 -11.22
CA ILE A 36 0.52 17.69 -11.61
C ILE A 36 1.66 18.06 -10.66
N LYS A 37 1.72 19.31 -10.19
CA LYS A 37 2.67 19.71 -9.14
C LYS A 37 2.49 18.87 -7.88
N ASP A 38 1.25 18.68 -7.46
CA ASP A 38 0.92 17.92 -6.25
C ASP A 38 1.21 16.43 -6.41
N ILE A 39 0.92 15.85 -7.58
CA ILE A 39 1.29 14.46 -7.92
C ILE A 39 2.80 14.29 -7.84
N VAL A 40 3.57 15.18 -8.47
CA VAL A 40 5.04 15.14 -8.47
C VAL A 40 5.59 15.28 -7.05
N ALA A 41 5.09 16.25 -6.28
CA ALA A 41 5.52 16.48 -4.91
C ALA A 41 5.23 15.28 -4.00
N MET A 42 4.04 14.68 -4.11
CA MET A 42 3.68 13.46 -3.36
C MET A 42 4.54 12.27 -3.79
N ALA A 43 4.71 12.03 -5.10
CA ALA A 43 5.51 10.91 -5.60
C ALA A 43 6.96 10.98 -5.12
N ASN A 44 7.56 12.16 -5.14
CA ASN A 44 8.90 12.41 -4.60
C ASN A 44 8.93 12.22 -3.08
N SER A 45 7.86 12.57 -2.37
CA SER A 45 7.82 12.50 -0.90
C SER A 45 7.40 11.14 -0.34
N GLY A 46 7.10 10.16 -1.19
CA GLY A 46 6.80 8.78 -0.78
C GLY A 46 5.38 8.32 -1.04
N GLY A 47 4.63 9.08 -1.84
CA GLY A 47 3.24 8.83 -2.18
C GLY A 47 2.27 9.60 -1.30
N GLY A 48 0.99 9.50 -1.64
CA GLY A 48 -0.08 10.23 -0.99
C GLY A 48 -1.44 9.97 -1.66
N VAL A 49 -2.43 10.78 -1.32
CA VAL A 49 -3.75 10.75 -1.93
C VAL A 49 -4.29 12.16 -2.13
N LEU A 50 -4.81 12.42 -3.32
CA LEU A 50 -5.60 13.61 -3.63
C LEU A 50 -7.09 13.24 -3.59
N LEU A 51 -7.89 13.95 -2.80
CA LEU A 51 -9.34 13.81 -2.81
C LEU A 51 -9.98 14.98 -3.56
N PHE A 52 -10.77 14.70 -4.58
CA PHE A 52 -11.55 15.68 -5.33
C PHE A 52 -12.99 15.74 -4.83
N ASN A 53 -13.61 16.91 -4.89
CA ASN A 53 -14.90 17.22 -4.26
C ASN A 53 -14.81 17.27 -2.71
N VAL A 54 -13.67 17.72 -2.20
CA VAL A 54 -13.45 17.92 -0.76
C VAL A 54 -12.80 19.28 -0.54
N ASN A 55 -13.34 20.08 0.38
CA ASN A 55 -12.77 21.39 0.75
C ASN A 55 -11.66 21.28 1.80
N ASP A 56 -11.01 22.41 2.09
CA ASP A 56 -9.89 22.50 3.05
C ASP A 56 -10.27 22.07 4.49
N GLU A 57 -11.56 22.04 4.82
CA GLU A 57 -12.09 21.55 6.11
C GLU A 57 -12.37 20.04 6.11
N GLY A 58 -12.09 19.36 5.00
CA GLY A 58 -12.37 17.95 4.80
C GLY A 58 -13.86 17.64 4.62
N LYS A 59 -14.70 18.60 4.22
CA LYS A 59 -16.14 18.37 3.91
C LYS A 59 -16.37 18.23 2.41
N VAL A 60 -17.43 17.53 2.03
CA VAL A 60 -17.79 17.37 0.62
C VAL A 60 -18.41 18.66 0.06
N SER A 61 -17.99 19.05 -1.14
CA SER A 61 -18.40 20.33 -1.77
C SER A 61 -19.57 20.18 -2.76
N GLY A 62 -20.06 18.96 -3.01
CA GLY A 62 -21.16 18.68 -3.95
C GLY A 62 -20.82 18.82 -5.43
N GLN A 63 -19.54 18.85 -5.80
CA GLN A 63 -19.07 18.90 -7.19
C GLN A 63 -19.21 17.53 -7.88
N ASP A 64 -19.43 17.55 -9.19
CA ASP A 64 -19.47 16.34 -10.00
C ASP A 64 -18.05 15.82 -10.28
N VAL A 65 -17.74 14.62 -9.77
CA VAL A 65 -16.47 13.93 -9.98
C VAL A 65 -16.51 12.92 -11.13
N SER A 66 -17.64 12.77 -11.82
CA SER A 66 -17.79 11.82 -12.92
C SER A 66 -16.74 12.02 -14.03
N THR A 67 -16.40 13.27 -14.31
CA THR A 67 -15.46 13.64 -15.39
C THR A 67 -14.03 13.24 -15.07
N ILE A 68 -13.61 13.31 -13.80
CA ILE A 68 -12.27 12.88 -13.39
C ILE A 68 -12.19 11.36 -13.20
N LEU A 69 -13.26 10.73 -12.67
CA LEU A 69 -13.32 9.27 -12.52
C LEU A 69 -13.31 8.53 -13.86
N SER A 70 -13.90 9.13 -14.90
CA SER A 70 -13.86 8.60 -16.27
C SER A 70 -12.65 9.06 -17.08
N TYR A 71 -11.76 9.86 -16.48
CA TYR A 71 -10.58 10.35 -17.17
C TYR A 71 -9.58 9.23 -17.41
N ASP A 72 -9.11 9.11 -18.65
CA ASP A 72 -8.17 8.07 -19.06
C ASP A 72 -6.83 8.21 -18.31
N PRO A 73 -6.40 7.19 -17.54
CA PRO A 73 -5.10 7.19 -16.86
C PRO A 73 -3.92 7.45 -17.80
N ALA A 74 -3.97 6.97 -19.04
CA ALA A 74 -2.90 7.19 -20.02
C ALA A 74 -2.71 8.69 -20.32
N LYS A 75 -3.81 9.45 -20.39
CA LYS A 75 -3.75 10.90 -20.58
C LYS A 75 -3.11 11.63 -19.40
N ILE A 76 -3.28 11.11 -18.18
CA ILE A 76 -2.61 11.66 -16.98
C ILE A 76 -1.10 11.38 -17.08
N THR A 77 -0.71 10.16 -17.44
CA THR A 77 0.70 9.81 -17.68
C THR A 77 1.32 10.68 -18.77
N ASP A 78 0.63 10.92 -19.89
CA ASP A 78 1.12 11.80 -20.97
C ASP A 78 1.31 13.24 -20.51
N LYS A 79 0.39 13.76 -19.69
CA LYS A 79 0.53 15.09 -19.08
C LYS A 79 1.75 15.14 -18.16
N ILE A 80 1.92 14.16 -17.29
CA ILE A 80 3.10 14.10 -16.40
C ILE A 80 4.39 14.01 -17.22
N PHE A 81 4.41 13.18 -18.28
CA PHE A 81 5.54 13.06 -19.19
C PHE A 81 5.87 14.40 -19.87
N SER A 82 4.85 15.13 -20.34
CA SER A 82 5.06 16.42 -21.02
C SER A 82 5.76 17.47 -20.15
N TYR A 83 5.63 17.34 -18.82
CA TYR A 83 6.25 18.26 -17.86
C TYR A 83 7.51 17.71 -17.19
N THR A 84 7.70 16.39 -17.11
CA THR A 84 8.82 15.77 -16.36
C THR A 84 9.78 14.94 -17.21
N GLY A 85 9.40 14.62 -18.45
CA GLY A 85 10.14 13.72 -19.32
C GLY A 85 10.14 12.25 -18.86
N ARG A 86 9.31 11.88 -17.87
CA ARG A 86 9.20 10.52 -17.35
C ARG A 86 7.77 10.01 -17.39
N HIS A 87 7.61 8.76 -17.81
CA HIS A 87 6.35 8.04 -17.70
C HIS A 87 6.18 7.56 -16.26
N PHE A 88 5.48 8.34 -15.46
CA PHE A 88 5.03 7.93 -14.14
C PHE A 88 3.63 7.36 -14.23
N SER A 89 3.43 6.14 -13.71
CA SER A 89 2.17 5.39 -13.74
C SER A 89 1.80 4.75 -12.41
N GLU A 90 2.57 5.01 -11.35
CA GLU A 90 2.29 4.51 -10.00
C GLU A 90 1.19 5.38 -9.37
N PHE A 91 -0.03 5.34 -9.93
CA PHE A 91 -1.20 6.00 -9.37
C PHE A 91 -2.48 5.24 -9.72
N ASN A 92 -3.52 5.42 -8.92
CA ASN A 92 -4.81 4.78 -9.13
C ASN A 92 -5.96 5.73 -8.82
N MET A 93 -6.96 5.76 -9.69
CA MET A 93 -8.17 6.57 -9.53
C MET A 93 -9.30 5.70 -8.99
N LEU A 94 -9.87 6.08 -7.85
CA LEU A 94 -10.89 5.31 -7.16
C LEU A 94 -12.10 6.19 -6.85
N ALA A 95 -13.29 5.65 -7.10
CA ALA A 95 -14.54 6.26 -6.65
C ALA A 95 -14.80 5.85 -5.20
N VAL A 96 -14.94 6.83 -4.31
CA VAL A 96 -15.17 6.60 -2.88
C VAL A 96 -16.35 7.43 -2.39
N GLU A 97 -17.04 6.94 -1.37
CA GLU A 97 -18.19 7.64 -0.78
C GLU A 97 -17.76 8.34 0.51
N LYS A 98 -18.13 9.61 0.66
CA LYS A 98 -17.95 10.40 1.88
C LYS A 98 -19.23 11.19 2.16
N GLU A 99 -19.78 11.05 3.36
CA GLU A 99 -21.01 11.77 3.77
C GLU A 99 -22.19 11.60 2.80
N GLY A 100 -22.32 10.41 2.18
CA GLY A 100 -23.38 10.13 1.21
C GLY A 100 -23.16 10.73 -0.19
N GLN A 101 -22.00 11.34 -0.44
CA GLN A 101 -21.62 11.90 -1.73
C GLN A 101 -20.39 11.20 -2.32
N MET A 102 -20.33 11.17 -3.65
CA MET A 102 -19.19 10.61 -4.37
C MET A 102 -18.01 11.59 -4.37
N VAL A 103 -16.84 11.04 -4.07
CA VAL A 103 -15.53 11.70 -4.06
C VAL A 103 -14.61 10.87 -4.95
N ALA A 104 -13.74 11.53 -5.72
CA ALA A 104 -12.69 10.83 -6.45
C ALA A 104 -11.40 10.85 -5.64
N ALA A 105 -10.80 9.69 -5.43
CA ALA A 105 -9.53 9.53 -4.75
C ALA A 105 -8.46 9.13 -5.77
N LEU A 106 -7.47 10.01 -5.96
CA LEU A 106 -6.27 9.68 -6.72
C LEU A 106 -5.17 9.28 -5.76
N GLU A 107 -4.98 7.97 -5.62
CA GLU A 107 -3.86 7.40 -4.86
C GLU A 107 -2.59 7.51 -5.69
N ILE A 108 -1.53 8.07 -5.10
CA ILE A 108 -0.25 8.32 -5.74
C ILE A 108 0.80 7.49 -5.02
N GLY A 109 1.47 6.64 -5.77
CA GLY A 109 2.61 5.86 -5.32
C GLY A 109 3.90 6.69 -5.29
N ARG A 110 4.95 6.08 -4.76
CA ARG A 110 6.29 6.67 -4.73
C ARG A 110 7.02 6.48 -6.06
N THR A 111 7.97 7.36 -6.34
CA THR A 111 8.95 7.16 -7.42
C THR A 111 10.30 6.69 -6.87
N SER A 112 11.04 5.89 -7.65
CA SER A 112 12.40 5.44 -7.32
C SER A 112 13.49 6.44 -7.74
N VAL A 113 13.13 7.43 -8.55
CA VAL A 113 14.00 8.54 -8.94
C VAL A 113 13.20 9.84 -8.91
N PRO A 114 13.74 10.96 -8.39
CA PRO A 114 13.00 12.20 -8.30
C PRO A 114 12.46 12.66 -9.67
N LEU A 115 11.19 13.01 -9.70
CA LEU A 115 10.54 13.65 -10.85
C LEU A 115 10.89 15.14 -10.85
N VAL A 116 11.57 15.58 -11.91
CA VAL A 116 12.04 16.96 -12.09
C VAL A 116 11.25 17.60 -13.22
N PHE A 117 10.77 18.83 -13.03
CA PHE A 117 10.09 19.55 -14.10
C PHE A 117 11.07 20.00 -15.20
N ILE A 118 10.84 19.59 -16.43
CA ILE A 118 11.62 20.00 -17.62
C ILE A 118 10.94 21.13 -18.42
N ALA A 119 9.66 21.39 -18.15
CA ALA A 119 8.87 22.44 -18.78
C ALA A 119 8.11 23.26 -17.72
N PRO A 120 7.84 24.56 -17.97
CA PRO A 120 7.17 25.42 -17.01
C PRO A 120 5.65 25.22 -17.01
N GLY A 121 5.04 25.27 -15.83
CA GLY A 121 3.60 25.14 -15.62
C GLY A 121 2.84 26.46 -15.72
N ASN A 122 3.03 27.22 -16.80
CA ASN A 122 2.43 28.56 -16.95
C ASN A 122 0.99 28.49 -17.47
N TYR A 123 0.08 29.23 -16.82
CA TYR A 123 -1.34 29.34 -17.17
C TYR A 123 -1.89 30.74 -16.88
N GLN A 124 -3.03 31.09 -17.47
CA GLN A 124 -3.78 32.29 -17.10
C GLN A 124 -4.79 31.93 -16.02
N GLY A 125 -4.74 32.64 -14.89
CA GLY A 125 -5.74 32.50 -13.82
C GLY A 125 -7.12 32.98 -14.27
N ARG A 126 -8.15 32.68 -13.47
CA ARG A 126 -9.53 33.15 -13.72
C ARG A 126 -9.65 34.68 -13.71
N ASP A 127 -8.67 35.36 -13.12
CA ASP A 127 -8.51 36.81 -13.09
C ASP A 127 -7.78 37.38 -14.33
N GLY A 128 -7.44 36.54 -15.32
CA GLY A 128 -6.69 36.91 -16.51
C GLY A 128 -5.19 37.15 -16.28
N LYS A 129 -4.70 37.02 -15.03
CA LYS A 129 -3.29 37.20 -14.70
C LYS A 129 -2.49 35.94 -15.04
N ALA A 130 -1.30 36.13 -15.59
CA ALA A 130 -0.37 35.02 -15.78
C ALA A 130 0.09 34.49 -14.41
N ARG A 131 -0.01 33.18 -14.22
CA ARG A 131 0.45 32.44 -13.04
C ARG A 131 1.35 31.29 -13.48
N SER A 132 2.22 30.86 -12.58
CA SER A 132 3.08 29.70 -12.79
C SER A 132 2.90 28.75 -11.63
N ALA A 133 2.45 27.52 -11.91
CA ALA A 133 2.32 26.48 -10.89
C ALA A 133 3.71 26.02 -10.43
N PHE A 134 4.62 25.80 -11.38
CA PHE A 134 5.96 25.25 -11.18
C PHE A 134 6.96 25.71 -12.25
N ASN A 135 8.24 25.74 -11.88
CA ASN A 135 9.35 26.18 -12.73
C ASN A 135 10.17 25.02 -13.29
N THR A 136 10.77 25.23 -14.46
CA THR A 136 11.73 24.29 -15.06
C THR A 136 12.97 24.10 -14.18
N GLY A 137 13.49 22.88 -14.11
CA GLY A 137 14.65 22.49 -13.32
C GLY A 137 14.38 22.33 -11.83
N THR A 138 13.13 22.56 -11.39
CA THR A 138 12.77 22.47 -9.96
C THR A 138 12.18 21.10 -9.66
N VAL A 139 12.63 20.50 -8.56
CA VAL A 139 12.05 19.30 -7.96
C VAL A 139 11.13 19.77 -6.84
N TYR A 140 9.91 19.27 -6.79
CA TYR A 140 8.97 19.62 -5.71
C TYR A 140 8.83 18.46 -4.73
N PHE A 141 8.69 18.79 -3.45
CA PHE A 141 8.44 17.87 -2.35
C PHE A 141 7.31 18.40 -1.47
N ARG A 142 6.77 17.53 -0.62
CA ARG A 142 5.70 17.84 0.34
C ARG A 142 6.32 18.28 1.66
N HIS A 143 6.07 19.53 2.04
CA HIS A 143 6.36 20.05 3.37
C HIS A 143 5.04 20.32 4.10
N GLY A 144 4.60 19.35 4.90
CA GLY A 144 3.24 19.35 5.42
C GLY A 144 2.22 19.38 4.27
N ALA A 145 1.19 20.19 4.37
CA ALA A 145 0.16 20.30 3.33
C ALA A 145 0.62 21.00 2.03
N LYS A 146 1.86 21.49 1.93
CA LYS A 146 2.30 22.30 0.78
C LYS A 146 3.26 21.56 -0.15
N SER A 147 3.12 21.81 -1.45
CA SER A 147 4.06 21.40 -2.49
C SER A 147 5.07 22.51 -2.74
N GLU A 148 6.30 22.35 -2.25
CA GLU A 148 7.35 23.39 -2.27
C GLU A 148 8.60 22.92 -3.03
N PRO A 149 9.43 23.86 -3.54
CA PRO A 149 10.73 23.52 -4.10
C PRO A 149 11.57 22.73 -3.10
N GLY A 150 12.12 21.62 -3.55
CA GLY A 150 12.94 20.72 -2.76
C GLY A 150 14.25 21.35 -2.32
N THR A 151 14.69 20.93 -1.16
CA THR A 151 15.98 21.25 -0.56
C THR A 151 16.94 20.07 -0.69
N SER A 152 18.21 20.29 -0.34
CA SER A 152 19.19 19.20 -0.25
C SER A 152 18.79 18.14 0.79
N ASP A 153 18.06 18.54 1.84
CA ASP A 153 17.58 17.62 2.87
C ASP A 153 16.51 16.68 2.31
N ASP A 154 15.60 17.19 1.49
CA ASP A 154 14.59 16.37 0.82
C ASP A 154 15.18 15.33 -0.11
N LEU A 155 16.20 15.72 -0.89
CA LEU A 155 16.95 14.80 -1.73
C LEU A 155 17.69 13.75 -0.88
N GLN A 156 18.28 14.15 0.24
CA GLN A 156 18.93 13.21 1.15
C GLN A 156 17.93 12.20 1.73
N GLN A 157 16.78 12.67 2.22
CA GLN A 157 15.72 11.81 2.74
C GLN A 157 15.19 10.86 1.68
N PHE A 158 14.97 11.35 0.45
CA PHE A 158 14.61 10.53 -0.70
C PHE A 158 15.61 9.40 -0.93
N LEU A 159 16.90 9.74 -1.08
CA LEU A 159 17.94 8.75 -1.35
C LEU A 159 18.06 7.75 -0.20
N HIS A 160 18.00 8.22 1.04
CA HIS A 160 18.11 7.37 2.22
C HIS A 160 16.97 6.35 2.24
N ARG A 161 15.73 6.78 1.98
CA ARG A 161 14.58 5.88 1.88
C ARG A 161 14.78 4.82 0.80
N GLU A 162 15.19 5.20 -0.40
CA GLU A 162 15.42 4.24 -1.49
C GLU A 162 16.54 3.25 -1.15
N LEU A 163 17.62 3.72 -0.51
CA LEU A 163 18.68 2.85 -0.03
C LEU A 163 18.18 1.87 1.04
N GLU A 164 17.35 2.31 1.98
CA GLU A 164 16.79 1.43 3.01
C GLU A 164 15.87 0.36 2.39
N ILE A 165 15.07 0.70 1.38
CA ILE A 165 14.25 -0.28 0.64
C ILE A 165 15.14 -1.33 -0.02
N ILE A 166 16.20 -0.89 -0.71
CA ILE A 166 17.16 -1.79 -1.36
C ILE A 166 17.86 -2.68 -0.33
N LYS A 167 18.30 -2.12 0.80
CA LYS A 167 18.94 -2.87 1.90
C LYS A 167 18.03 -3.94 2.47
N VAL A 168 16.76 -3.62 2.76
CA VAL A 168 15.79 -4.59 3.28
C VAL A 168 15.59 -5.73 2.27
N SER A 169 15.44 -5.41 0.99
CA SER A 169 15.33 -6.42 -0.07
C SER A 169 16.58 -7.30 -0.17
N TRP A 170 17.77 -6.70 -0.10
CA TRP A 170 19.03 -7.44 -0.13
C TRP A 170 19.21 -8.34 1.09
N LEU A 171 18.89 -7.85 2.29
CA LEU A 171 18.98 -8.63 3.52
C LEU A 171 18.00 -9.81 3.53
N ASP A 172 16.79 -9.63 3.01
CA ASP A 172 15.83 -10.73 2.82
C ASP A 172 16.39 -11.80 1.87
N GLY A 173 16.96 -11.37 0.73
CA GLY A 173 17.63 -12.27 -0.21
C GLY A 173 18.78 -13.05 0.41
N ILE A 174 19.67 -12.37 1.15
CA ILE A 174 20.80 -13.01 1.83
C ILE A 174 20.32 -13.99 2.90
N ARG A 175 19.32 -13.59 3.71
CA ARG A 175 18.75 -14.44 4.75
C ARG A 175 18.23 -15.75 4.16
N LYS A 176 17.48 -15.69 3.06
CA LYS A 176 16.99 -16.86 2.34
C LYS A 176 18.10 -17.81 1.90
N VAL A 177 19.28 -17.28 1.57
CA VAL A 177 20.46 -18.07 1.18
C VAL A 177 21.15 -18.69 2.38
N VAL A 178 21.33 -17.93 3.47
CA VAL A 178 22.08 -18.37 4.66
C VAL A 178 21.27 -19.35 5.51
N GLU A 179 19.97 -19.15 5.66
CA GLU A 179 19.07 -20.07 6.38
C GLU A 179 18.72 -21.32 5.54
N ALA A 180 19.17 -21.39 4.29
CA ALA A 180 18.90 -22.53 3.43
C ALA A 180 19.58 -23.80 4.00
N PRO A 181 18.82 -24.92 4.16
CA PRO A 181 19.39 -26.15 4.69
C PRO A 181 20.48 -26.70 3.76
N VAL A 182 21.43 -27.45 4.33
CA VAL A 182 22.53 -28.06 3.57
C VAL A 182 21.96 -28.91 2.43
N GLY A 183 22.38 -28.63 1.19
CA GLY A 183 21.86 -29.27 -0.02
C GLY A 183 20.77 -28.48 -0.75
N ALA A 184 20.31 -27.35 -0.21
CA ALA A 184 19.42 -26.44 -0.91
C ALA A 184 20.09 -25.84 -2.16
N ARG A 185 19.33 -25.72 -3.25
CA ARG A 185 19.77 -25.08 -4.50
C ARG A 185 19.00 -23.78 -4.70
N ILE A 186 19.73 -22.72 -5.00
CA ILE A 186 19.18 -21.39 -5.27
C ILE A 186 18.99 -21.26 -6.78
N MET A 187 17.80 -20.84 -7.20
CA MET A 187 17.49 -20.59 -8.59
C MET A 187 16.95 -19.16 -8.74
N ILE A 188 17.50 -18.41 -9.70
CA ILE A 188 17.05 -17.07 -10.05
C ILE A 188 16.02 -17.23 -11.16
N VAL A 189 14.76 -16.84 -10.89
CA VAL A 189 13.68 -16.87 -11.88
C VAL A 189 13.45 -15.45 -12.38
N PRO A 190 13.59 -15.16 -13.68
CA PRO A 190 13.27 -13.85 -14.23
C PRO A 190 11.76 -13.59 -14.19
N ASP A 191 11.38 -12.35 -13.88
CA ASP A 191 10.01 -11.94 -13.57
C ASP A 191 9.10 -11.78 -14.81
N THR A 192 9.60 -12.09 -16.01
CA THR A 192 8.97 -11.75 -17.30
C THR A 192 7.74 -12.57 -17.67
N GLU A 193 7.21 -13.41 -16.78
CA GLU A 193 6.08 -14.31 -17.10
C GLU A 193 5.18 -14.59 -15.90
N THR A 194 4.78 -13.53 -15.20
CA THR A 194 3.63 -13.57 -14.29
C THR A 194 2.36 -13.31 -15.09
N ASN A 195 1.99 -14.25 -15.97
CA ASN A 195 0.70 -14.19 -16.65
C ASN A 195 -0.39 -14.68 -15.68
N PRO A 196 -1.30 -13.83 -15.18
CA PRO A 196 -2.27 -14.21 -14.12
C PRO A 196 -3.34 -15.20 -14.60
N ALA A 197 -3.36 -15.53 -15.89
CA ALA A 197 -4.42 -16.31 -16.53
C ALA A 197 -4.17 -17.84 -16.52
N SER A 198 -2.99 -18.33 -16.13
CA SER A 198 -2.78 -19.78 -16.03
C SER A 198 -3.00 -20.26 -14.59
N ASN A 199 -4.16 -20.87 -14.34
CA ASN A 199 -4.48 -21.54 -13.07
C ASN A 199 -3.73 -22.89 -12.91
N SER A 200 -2.57 -23.03 -13.57
CA SER A 200 -1.73 -24.22 -13.54
C SER A 200 -0.43 -23.88 -12.82
N PRO A 201 -0.05 -24.60 -11.75
CA PRO A 201 1.16 -24.31 -10.99
C PRO A 201 2.37 -24.33 -11.91
N LYS A 202 3.15 -23.23 -11.92
CA LYS A 202 4.32 -23.10 -12.80
C LYS A 202 5.33 -24.16 -12.40
N VAL A 203 5.63 -25.04 -13.36
CA VAL A 203 6.45 -26.23 -13.19
C VAL A 203 7.91 -25.82 -13.34
N ILE A 204 8.65 -25.68 -12.24
CA ILE A 204 10.08 -25.35 -12.28
C ILE A 204 10.87 -26.67 -12.33
N ARG A 205 11.68 -26.85 -13.38
CA ARG A 205 12.62 -27.97 -13.48
C ARG A 205 14.00 -27.53 -12.97
N LEU A 206 14.51 -28.26 -11.99
CA LEU A 206 15.81 -28.02 -11.35
C LEU A 206 17.01 -28.50 -12.18
N VAL A 207 16.76 -29.23 -13.28
CA VAL A 207 17.75 -29.87 -14.15
C VAL A 207 17.20 -29.90 -15.59
N ASP A 208 18.06 -29.83 -16.60
CA ASP A 208 17.70 -29.95 -18.03
C ASP A 208 17.22 -31.36 -18.45
N ASP A 209 17.23 -32.32 -17.51
CA ASP A 209 16.79 -33.69 -17.74
C ASP A 209 15.24 -33.78 -17.75
N PRO A 210 14.61 -34.23 -18.86
CA PRO A 210 13.16 -34.36 -18.97
C PRO A 210 12.52 -35.38 -18.02
N SER A 211 13.31 -36.28 -17.43
CA SER A 211 12.84 -37.39 -16.59
C SER A 211 12.73 -37.06 -15.10
N VAL A 212 13.24 -35.91 -14.65
CA VAL A 212 13.23 -35.51 -13.24
C VAL A 212 11.88 -34.88 -12.86
N PRO A 213 11.23 -35.31 -11.76
CA PRO A 213 9.97 -34.74 -11.31
C PRO A 213 10.18 -33.25 -11.02
N ALA A 214 9.36 -32.44 -11.66
CA ALA A 214 9.49 -30.99 -11.57
C ALA A 214 8.92 -30.47 -10.24
N ASN A 215 9.62 -29.50 -9.64
CA ASN A 215 9.14 -28.82 -8.45
C ASN A 215 8.04 -27.85 -8.84
N ARG A 216 6.87 -28.03 -8.23
CA ARG A 216 5.73 -27.13 -8.41
C ARG A 216 5.94 -25.91 -7.51
N LEU A 217 5.86 -24.70 -8.07
CA LEU A 217 5.53 -23.53 -7.26
C LEU A 217 4.19 -23.84 -6.59
N LEU A 218 4.23 -24.02 -5.27
CA LEU A 218 3.03 -24.30 -4.49
C LEU A 218 2.14 -23.07 -4.57
N ASN A 219 0.92 -23.24 -5.09
CA ASN A 219 -0.04 -22.16 -5.12
C ASN A 219 -0.36 -21.79 -3.66
N PRO A 220 -0.27 -20.50 -3.28
CA PRO A 220 -0.73 -20.04 -1.97
C PRO A 220 -2.15 -20.49 -1.64
N ASP A 221 -3.02 -20.63 -2.64
CA ASP A 221 -4.39 -21.11 -2.43
C ASP A 221 -4.45 -22.59 -2.01
N ASP A 222 -3.45 -23.39 -2.36
CA ASP A 222 -3.36 -24.80 -1.95
C ASP A 222 -2.71 -24.96 -0.57
N THR A 223 -1.73 -24.11 -0.26
CA THR A 223 -0.95 -24.21 1.00
C THR A 223 -1.58 -23.44 2.16
N HIS A 224 -2.24 -22.32 1.84
CA HIS A 224 -2.84 -21.39 2.79
C HIS A 224 -4.26 -21.00 2.34
N PRO A 225 -5.19 -21.97 2.22
CA PRO A 225 -6.51 -21.73 1.62
C PRO A 225 -7.41 -20.81 2.45
N PHE A 226 -7.16 -20.66 3.75
CA PHE A 226 -8.09 -20.02 4.66
C PHE A 226 -7.85 -18.53 4.81
N ARG A 227 -8.93 -17.73 4.78
CA ARG A 227 -8.89 -16.34 5.25
C ARG A 227 -9.22 -16.29 6.73
N GLN A 228 -8.99 -15.14 7.37
CA GLN A 228 -9.27 -14.97 8.80
C GLN A 228 -10.73 -15.27 9.17
N ILE A 229 -11.68 -14.94 8.29
CA ILE A 229 -13.10 -15.28 8.48
C ILE A 229 -13.36 -16.78 8.45
N ASP A 230 -12.61 -17.53 7.63
CA ASP A 230 -12.72 -18.98 7.51
C ASP A 230 -12.14 -19.67 8.75
N ILE A 231 -11.05 -19.14 9.31
CA ILE A 231 -10.50 -19.61 10.60
C ILE A 231 -11.52 -19.46 11.72
N VAL A 232 -12.16 -18.29 11.82
CA VAL A 232 -13.18 -18.06 12.86
C VAL A 232 -14.34 -19.04 12.71
N ARG A 233 -14.77 -19.32 11.47
CA ARG A 233 -15.82 -20.33 11.20
C ARG A 233 -15.36 -21.72 11.65
N GLU A 234 -14.21 -22.17 11.16
CA GLU A 234 -13.67 -23.50 11.43
C GLU A 234 -13.42 -23.74 12.94
N LEU A 235 -12.87 -22.74 13.65
CA LEU A 235 -12.62 -22.85 15.08
C LEU A 235 -13.91 -22.95 15.89
N ASN A 236 -14.94 -22.17 15.54
CA ASN A 236 -16.23 -22.23 16.22
C ASN A 236 -16.98 -23.54 15.96
N GLU A 237 -16.84 -24.10 14.75
CA GLU A 237 -17.41 -25.41 14.41
C GLU A 237 -16.73 -26.55 15.19
N ARG A 238 -15.40 -26.51 15.32
CA ARG A 238 -14.62 -27.55 16.00
C ARG A 238 -14.67 -27.49 17.53
N LEU A 239 -14.61 -26.29 18.11
CA LEU A 239 -14.47 -26.13 19.56
C LEU A 239 -15.81 -25.95 20.30
N GLN A 240 -16.86 -25.49 19.61
CA GLN A 240 -18.20 -25.27 20.18
C GLN A 240 -18.21 -24.50 21.52
N ILE A 241 -17.24 -23.60 21.72
CA ILE A 241 -17.06 -22.85 22.98
C ILE A 241 -17.97 -21.61 23.06
N THR A 242 -18.32 -21.22 24.29
CA THR A 242 -19.09 -20.01 24.60
C THR A 242 -18.28 -19.12 25.56
N PRO A 243 -18.04 -17.83 25.26
CA PRO A 243 -18.48 -17.10 24.06
C PRO A 243 -17.78 -17.57 22.77
N LYS A 244 -18.44 -17.38 21.63
CA LYS A 244 -17.90 -17.74 20.32
C LYS A 244 -16.65 -16.92 20.01
N ILE A 245 -15.69 -17.56 19.35
CA ILE A 245 -14.47 -16.93 18.84
C ILE A 245 -14.86 -15.93 17.77
N ASN A 246 -14.25 -14.75 17.78
CA ASN A 246 -14.44 -13.69 16.80
C ASN A 246 -13.13 -13.32 16.09
N ASN A 247 -13.20 -12.42 15.11
CA ASN A 247 -12.02 -11.96 14.35
C ASN A 247 -10.96 -11.28 15.23
N TYR A 248 -11.36 -10.59 16.29
CA TYR A 248 -10.46 -9.91 17.21
C TYR A 248 -9.64 -10.90 18.04
N ASP A 249 -10.22 -12.04 18.39
CA ASP A 249 -9.53 -13.12 19.11
C ASP A 249 -8.38 -13.68 18.24
N VAL A 250 -8.68 -14.00 16.98
CA VAL A 250 -7.69 -14.48 16.00
C VAL A 250 -6.63 -13.41 15.72
N LEU A 251 -7.02 -12.14 15.64
CA LEU A 251 -6.09 -11.02 15.48
C LEU A 251 -5.12 -10.90 16.65
N SER A 252 -5.63 -11.02 17.89
CA SER A 252 -4.83 -10.93 19.11
C SER A 252 -3.79 -12.05 19.16
N VAL A 253 -4.20 -13.28 18.87
CA VAL A 253 -3.30 -14.44 18.77
C VAL A 253 -2.25 -14.22 17.68
N ARG A 254 -2.67 -13.78 16.48
CA ARG A 254 -1.76 -13.51 15.36
C ARG A 254 -0.67 -12.52 15.74
N SER A 255 -1.05 -11.45 16.43
CA SER A 255 -0.13 -10.36 16.79
C SER A 255 0.79 -10.74 17.94
N VAL A 256 0.28 -11.37 19.00
CA VAL A 256 1.07 -11.71 20.20
C VAL A 256 2.10 -12.79 19.90
N TYR A 257 1.74 -13.79 19.09
CA TYR A 257 2.62 -14.92 18.76
C TYR A 257 3.41 -14.73 17.45
N ASN A 258 3.38 -13.53 16.88
CA ASN A 258 4.06 -13.20 15.62
C ASN A 258 3.82 -14.24 14.51
N ILE A 259 2.57 -14.65 14.33
CA ILE A 259 2.19 -15.69 13.36
C ILE A 259 2.55 -15.26 11.93
N SER A 260 2.55 -13.96 11.65
CA SER A 260 2.99 -13.40 10.36
C SER A 260 4.46 -13.68 10.03
N GLY A 261 5.29 -14.03 11.01
CA GLY A 261 6.68 -14.45 10.83
C GLY A 261 6.86 -15.95 10.63
N ILE A 262 5.79 -16.76 10.64
CA ILE A 262 5.84 -18.22 10.54
C ILE A 262 5.30 -18.66 9.17
N PRO A 263 6.17 -18.98 8.18
CA PRO A 263 5.75 -19.21 6.80
C PRO A 263 4.86 -20.44 6.58
N ARG A 264 4.87 -21.40 7.50
CA ARG A 264 3.97 -22.57 7.46
C ARG A 264 2.54 -22.26 7.91
N PHE A 265 2.34 -21.14 8.61
CA PHE A 265 1.04 -20.73 9.17
C PHE A 265 0.43 -19.56 8.41
N TYR A 266 1.26 -18.72 7.79
CA TYR A 266 0.87 -17.44 7.26
C TYR A 266 1.51 -17.15 5.92
N TYR A 267 0.67 -16.72 4.97
CA TYR A 267 1.08 -16.18 3.70
C TYR A 267 0.36 -14.85 3.44
N LYS A 268 1.05 -13.86 2.90
CA LYS A 268 0.44 -12.62 2.42
C LYS A 268 1.20 -12.12 1.20
N SER A 269 0.52 -12.04 0.06
CA SER A 269 1.06 -11.38 -1.13
C SER A 269 1.03 -9.85 -0.94
N GLN A 270 1.84 -9.14 -1.73
CA GLN A 270 1.91 -7.69 -1.74
C GLN A 270 0.55 -7.02 -1.99
N TYR A 271 -0.35 -7.68 -2.74
CA TYR A 271 -1.65 -7.13 -3.17
C TYR A 271 -2.86 -7.92 -2.66
N SER A 272 -2.67 -8.98 -1.86
CA SER A 272 -3.77 -9.84 -1.39
C SER A 272 -3.99 -9.76 0.12
N SER A 273 -5.17 -10.22 0.54
CA SER A 273 -5.44 -10.45 1.96
C SER A 273 -4.57 -11.58 2.50
N ALA A 274 -4.32 -11.54 3.81
CA ALA A 274 -3.60 -12.61 4.48
C ALA A 274 -4.35 -13.95 4.38
N GLN A 275 -3.57 -14.99 4.12
CA GLN A 275 -3.96 -16.37 3.95
C GLN A 275 -3.28 -17.23 5.01
N TYR A 276 -3.95 -18.29 5.44
CA TYR A 276 -3.50 -19.13 6.54
C TYR A 276 -3.66 -20.61 6.20
N SER A 277 -2.79 -21.43 6.77
CA SER A 277 -2.79 -22.88 6.54
C SER A 277 -3.70 -23.62 7.51
N GLN A 278 -4.00 -24.88 7.19
CA GLN A 278 -4.70 -25.79 8.09
C GLN A 278 -3.95 -26.00 9.41
N GLU A 279 -2.61 -26.07 9.35
CA GLU A 279 -1.75 -26.27 10.51
C GLU A 279 -1.89 -25.15 11.55
N PHE A 280 -2.17 -23.92 11.09
CA PHE A 280 -2.43 -22.81 12.00
C PHE A 280 -3.73 -22.99 12.80
N ILE A 281 -4.77 -23.50 12.14
CA ILE A 281 -6.06 -23.80 12.79
C ILE A 281 -5.86 -24.89 13.83
N ASP A 282 -5.18 -25.97 13.46
CA ASP A 282 -4.92 -27.11 14.35
C ASP A 282 -4.07 -26.67 15.57
N TRP A 283 -3.09 -25.80 15.35
CA TRP A 283 -2.29 -25.22 16.43
C TRP A 283 -3.12 -24.36 17.40
N ILE A 284 -4.07 -23.54 16.90
CA ILE A 284 -4.96 -22.77 17.77
C ILE A 284 -5.83 -23.72 18.60
N VAL A 285 -6.39 -24.77 17.98
CA VAL A 285 -7.20 -25.79 18.67
C VAL A 285 -6.38 -26.45 19.79
N GLU A 286 -5.16 -26.89 19.50
CA GLU A 286 -4.26 -27.48 20.49
C GLU A 286 -4.01 -26.54 21.68
N LYS A 287 -3.76 -25.25 21.41
CA LYS A 287 -3.51 -24.25 22.46
C LYS A 287 -4.72 -23.97 23.32
N ILE A 288 -5.91 -23.91 22.74
CA ILE A 288 -7.15 -23.71 23.48
C ILE A 288 -7.48 -24.95 24.32
N SER A 289 -7.29 -26.15 23.76
CA SER A 289 -7.50 -27.41 24.50
C SER A 289 -6.51 -27.60 25.65
N ALA A 290 -5.29 -27.08 25.52
CA ALA A 290 -4.27 -27.14 26.58
C ALA A 290 -4.46 -26.05 27.66
N ASP A 291 -4.96 -24.85 27.30
CA ASP A 291 -5.18 -23.75 28.22
C ASP A 291 -6.47 -22.97 27.88
N ASN A 292 -7.52 -23.19 28.67
CA ASN A 292 -8.80 -22.50 28.52
C ASN A 292 -8.70 -20.97 28.66
N SER A 293 -7.63 -20.44 29.26
CA SER A 293 -7.38 -19.00 29.39
C SER A 293 -6.51 -18.40 28.28
N PHE A 294 -6.10 -19.21 27.29
CA PHE A 294 -5.19 -18.82 26.21
C PHE A 294 -5.67 -17.57 25.45
N LEU A 295 -6.95 -17.52 25.07
CA LEU A 295 -7.52 -16.41 24.29
C LEU A 295 -7.57 -15.11 25.11
N GLU A 296 -7.93 -15.19 26.39
CA GLU A 296 -7.98 -14.02 27.28
C GLU A 296 -6.58 -13.45 27.54
N LYS A 297 -5.59 -14.31 27.74
CA LYS A 297 -4.17 -13.90 27.85
C LYS A 297 -3.69 -13.22 26.56
N ALA A 298 -4.03 -13.78 25.39
CA ALA A 298 -3.65 -13.19 24.10
C ALA A 298 -4.27 -11.80 23.90
N LYS A 299 -5.55 -11.60 24.27
CA LYS A 299 -6.19 -10.28 24.21
C LYS A 299 -5.53 -9.26 25.11
N ALA A 300 -5.28 -9.61 26.37
CA ALA A 300 -4.68 -8.72 27.36
C ALA A 300 -3.31 -8.21 26.88
N ASN A 301 -2.45 -9.14 26.44
CA ASN A 301 -1.13 -8.81 25.90
C ASN A 301 -1.22 -7.95 24.63
N TYR A 302 -2.18 -8.24 23.74
CA TYR A 302 -2.38 -7.43 22.53
C TYR A 302 -2.81 -5.98 22.86
N HIS A 303 -3.66 -5.80 23.87
CA HIS A 303 -4.05 -4.48 24.36
C HIS A 303 -2.85 -3.71 24.94
N GLU A 304 -1.99 -4.36 25.71
CA GLU A 304 -0.77 -3.75 26.25
C GLU A 304 0.18 -3.29 25.14
N ILE A 305 0.50 -4.18 24.18
CA ILE A 305 1.36 -3.86 23.02
C ILE A 305 0.79 -2.67 22.24
N THR A 306 -0.52 -2.64 22.02
CA THR A 306 -1.17 -1.55 21.27
C THR A 306 -1.13 -0.23 22.05
N ARG A 307 -1.29 -0.27 23.38
CA ARG A 307 -1.20 0.90 24.27
C ARG A 307 0.22 1.48 24.31
N GLU A 308 1.23 0.62 24.38
CA GLU A 308 2.64 1.01 24.34
C GLU A 308 3.02 1.64 22.99
N ARG A 309 2.59 1.05 21.88
CA ARG A 309 2.79 1.61 20.54
C ARG A 309 2.13 2.97 20.37
N ASN A 310 0.90 3.14 20.87
CA ASN A 310 0.18 4.41 20.78
C ASN A 310 0.76 5.48 21.73
N SER A 311 1.34 5.09 22.86
CA SER A 311 1.98 6.02 23.80
C SER A 311 3.38 6.46 23.39
N SER A 312 4.18 5.56 22.78
CA SER A 312 5.47 5.90 22.16
C SER A 312 5.30 6.84 20.97
N TRP A 313 4.30 6.63 20.12
CA TRP A 313 3.95 7.56 19.04
C TRP A 313 3.53 8.94 19.56
N ARG A 314 2.87 9.02 20.72
CA ARG A 314 2.47 10.29 21.35
C ARG A 314 3.60 11.04 22.04
N LYS A 315 4.65 10.34 22.51
CA LYS A 315 5.83 10.95 23.16
C LYS A 315 6.93 11.36 22.19
N GLY A 316 6.89 10.88 20.95
CA GLY A 316 7.79 11.27 19.87
C GLY A 316 7.30 12.43 19.00
N LYS A 317 6.24 13.14 19.44
CA LYS A 317 5.74 14.39 18.86
C LYS A 317 6.08 15.56 19.77
#